data_AF-A0A7L2N910-F1
#
_entry.id   AF-A0A7L2N910-F1
#
_cell.length_a   1.000
_cell.length_b   1.000
_cell.length_c   1.000
_cell.angle_alpha   90.00
_cell.angle_beta   90.00
_cell.angle_gamma   90.00
#
_symmetry.space_group_name_H-M   'P 1'
#
loop_
_entity.id
_entity.type
_entity.pdbx_description
1 polymer ?
#
loop_
_entity_poly.entity_id
_entity_poly.type
_entity_poly.pdbx_seq_one_letter_code
_entity_poly.pdbx_strand_id
1 'polypeptide(L)'
;RYKQKKELENKLASMRSSMESGTVDEDHIREFYILHIQKWISTSLEEIESIDQELVILRSRDAARQAAAGPCGPSRPARTPVKPFILTRNAAQARVFGAGYPGLPTMTVDDWYQQRQRQGIVSTPQRVPGASDELQKQQQETEEVDDEEALRKARDWDDWKDTHPRGYGNRQNMG
;
A
#
# COMPACT_ATOMS: atom_id res chain seq x y z
N ARG A 1 23.92 1.20 34.59
CA ARG A 1 23.70 0.11 33.62
C ARG A 1 24.29 0.44 32.25
N TYR A 2 23.64 1.22 31.37
CA TYR A 2 24.15 1.49 30.02
C TYR A 2 25.60 2.03 29.96
N LYS A 3 25.94 3.05 30.77
CA LYS A 3 27.32 3.60 30.81
C LYS A 3 28.37 2.55 31.23
N GLN A 4 28.06 1.71 32.21
CA GLN A 4 28.95 0.65 32.70
C GLN A 4 29.12 -0.45 31.65
N LYS A 5 28.02 -0.87 30.99
CA LYS A 5 28.07 -1.82 29.87
C LYS A 5 28.97 -1.32 28.74
N LYS A 6 28.81 -0.05 28.36
CA LYS A 6 29.63 0.59 27.31
C LYS A 6 31.10 0.67 27.69
N GLU A 7 31.41 0.97 28.96
CA GLU A 7 32.78 0.97 29.45
C GLU A 7 33.41 -0.42 29.43
N LEU A 8 32.67 -1.46 29.84
CA LEU A 8 33.12 -2.85 29.75
C LEU A 8 33.35 -3.29 28.31
N GLU A 9 32.47 -2.91 27.39
CA GLU A 9 32.63 -3.21 25.96
C GLU A 9 33.86 -2.52 25.36
N ASN A 10 34.12 -1.27 25.72
CA ASN A 10 35.32 -0.56 25.29
C ASN A 10 36.60 -1.23 25.81
N LYS A 11 36.62 -1.63 27.09
CA LYS A 11 37.76 -2.35 27.71
C LYS A 11 38.00 -3.69 27.01
N LEU A 12 36.93 -4.46 26.78
CA LEU A 12 37.00 -5.73 26.06
C LEU A 12 37.47 -5.57 24.61
N ALA A 13 37.04 -4.50 23.91
CA ALA A 13 37.50 -4.23 22.56
C ALA A 13 39.01 -3.92 22.50
N SER A 14 39.52 -3.16 23.47
CA SER A 14 40.96 -2.89 23.59
C SER A 14 41.76 -4.17 23.89
N MET A 15 41.28 -4.99 24.83
CA MET A 15 41.97 -6.22 25.23
C MET A 15 41.88 -7.32 24.17
N ARG A 16 40.83 -7.33 23.34
CA ARG A 16 40.65 -8.30 22.26
C ARG A 16 41.81 -8.29 21.27
N SER A 17 42.26 -7.10 20.87
CA SER A 17 43.41 -6.98 19.96
C SER A 17 44.70 -7.55 20.56
N SER A 18 44.88 -7.40 21.88
CA SER A 18 46.02 -7.98 22.59
C SER A 18 45.88 -9.50 22.67
N MET A 19 44.69 -10.04 22.97
CA MET A 19 44.50 -11.49 23.04
C MET A 19 44.72 -12.19 21.69
N GLU A 20 44.33 -11.55 20.59
CA GLU A 20 44.48 -12.12 19.25
C GLU A 20 45.95 -12.21 18.80
N SER A 21 46.86 -11.42 19.41
CA SER A 21 48.30 -11.53 19.16
C SER A 21 48.97 -12.70 19.90
N GLY A 22 48.27 -13.40 20.80
CA GLY A 22 48.74 -14.64 21.43
C GLY A 22 49.90 -14.50 22.43
N THR A 23 50.33 -13.27 22.72
CA THR A 23 51.48 -12.95 23.59
C THR A 23 51.05 -12.43 24.97
N VAL A 24 49.85 -12.79 25.43
CA VAL A 24 49.23 -12.19 26.61
C VAL A 24 49.43 -13.06 27.84
N ASP A 25 49.79 -12.44 28.95
CA ASP A 25 49.96 -13.11 30.24
C ASP A 25 48.65 -13.76 30.73
N GLU A 26 48.77 -14.84 31.50
CA GLU A 26 47.61 -15.55 32.06
C GLU A 26 46.68 -14.66 32.90
N ASP A 27 47.22 -13.70 33.64
CA ASP A 27 46.42 -12.79 34.46
C ASP A 27 45.54 -11.87 33.61
N HIS A 28 46.06 -11.40 32.48
CA HIS A 28 45.30 -10.59 31.51
C HIS A 28 44.21 -11.42 30.81
N ILE A 29 44.48 -12.70 30.53
CA ILE A 29 43.48 -13.64 30.00
C ILE A 29 42.36 -13.86 31.03
N ARG A 30 42.71 -14.04 32.30
CA ARG A 30 41.73 -14.19 33.38
C ARG A 30 40.85 -12.96 33.52
N GLU A 31 41.45 -11.76 33.52
CA GLU A 31 40.73 -10.49 33.58
C GLU A 31 39.76 -10.34 32.40
N PHE A 32 40.19 -10.68 31.18
CA PHE A 32 39.34 -10.63 30.00
C PHE A 32 38.07 -11.50 30.16
N TYR A 33 38.22 -12.75 30.62
CA TYR A 33 37.06 -13.63 30.80
C TYR A 33 36.15 -13.19 31.95
N ILE A 34 36.71 -12.64 33.04
CA ILE A 34 35.91 -12.05 34.12
C ILE A 34 35.07 -10.87 33.60
N LEU A 35 35.68 -9.98 32.80
CA LEU A 35 34.97 -8.86 32.17
C LEU A 35 33.88 -9.35 31.21
N HIS A 36 34.12 -10.44 30.47
CA HIS A 36 33.11 -11.08 29.64
C HIS A 36 31.93 -11.60 30.46
N ILE A 37 32.19 -12.29 31.58
CA ILE A 37 31.14 -12.79 32.47
C ILE A 37 30.32 -11.62 33.01
N GLN A 38 30.96 -10.54 33.47
CA GLN A 38 30.28 -9.34 33.96
C GLN A 38 29.41 -8.66 32.89
N LYS A 39 29.90 -8.59 31.64
CA LYS A 39 29.11 -8.11 30.50
C LYS A 39 27.88 -8.99 30.30
N TRP A 40 28.05 -10.32 30.26
CA TRP A 40 26.95 -11.24 30.03
C TRP A 40 25.92 -11.24 31.16
N ILE A 41 26.33 -11.11 32.42
CA ILE A 41 25.40 -10.90 33.54
C ILE A 41 24.52 -9.67 33.27
N SER A 42 25.13 -8.56 32.86
CA SER A 42 24.40 -7.32 32.56
C SER A 42 23.42 -7.50 31.39
N THR A 43 23.87 -8.13 30.29
CA THR A 43 23.03 -8.45 29.14
C THR A 43 21.87 -9.37 29.53
N SER A 44 22.13 -10.46 30.27
CA SER A 44 21.08 -11.41 30.68
C SER A 44 20.01 -10.75 31.53
N LEU A 45 20.37 -9.79 32.40
CA LEU A 45 19.38 -9.04 33.17
C LEU A 45 18.50 -8.15 32.27
N GLU A 46 19.09 -7.50 31.25
CA GLU A 46 18.34 -6.72 30.25
C GLU A 46 17.41 -7.62 29.41
N GLU A 47 17.89 -8.79 29.00
CA GLU A 47 17.09 -9.77 28.25
C GLU A 47 15.93 -10.33 29.09
N ILE A 48 16.13 -10.59 30.39
CA ILE A 48 15.04 -11.04 31.27
C ILE A 48 13.93 -9.99 31.34
N GLU A 49 14.29 -8.71 31.49
CA GLU A 49 13.31 -7.62 31.49
C GLU A 49 12.56 -7.52 30.15
N SER A 50 13.27 -7.70 29.02
CA SER A 50 12.67 -7.74 27.69
C SER A 50 11.71 -8.92 27.52
N ILE A 51 12.09 -10.11 27.98
CA ILE A 51 11.25 -11.32 27.95
C ILE A 51 9.99 -11.13 28.80
N ASP A 52 10.10 -10.53 29.98
CA ASP A 52 8.93 -10.26 30.83
C ASP A 52 7.94 -9.33 30.15
N GLN A 53 8.42 -8.28 29.45
CA GLN A 53 7.58 -7.40 28.65
C GLN A 53 6.91 -8.12 27.48
N GLU A 54 7.65 -8.98 26.77
CA GLU A 54 7.11 -9.79 25.67
C GLU A 54 6.04 -10.76 26.17
N LEU A 55 6.25 -11.42 27.32
CA LEU A 55 5.29 -12.34 27.91
C LEU A 55 3.95 -11.65 28.23
N VAL A 56 3.97 -10.38 28.66
CA VAL A 56 2.74 -9.60 28.86
C VAL A 56 1.98 -9.42 27.54
N ILE A 57 2.69 -9.08 26.47
CA ILE A 57 2.10 -8.92 25.13
C ILE A 57 1.54 -10.25 24.63
N LEU A 58 2.29 -11.35 24.76
CA LEU A 58 1.84 -12.67 24.33
C LEU A 58 0.60 -13.13 25.10
N ARG A 59 0.57 -12.93 26.43
CA ARG A 59 -0.61 -13.25 27.26
C ARG A 59 -1.83 -12.43 26.84
N SER A 60 -1.67 -11.13 26.60
CA SER A 60 -2.78 -10.27 26.14
C SER A 60 -3.27 -10.66 24.74
N ARG A 61 -2.37 -11.04 23.82
CA ARG A 61 -2.71 -11.59 22.51
C ARG A 61 -3.48 -12.89 22.62
N ASP A 62 -3.04 -13.81 23.48
CA ASP A 62 -3.69 -15.10 23.66
C ASP A 62 -5.06 -14.94 24.34
N ALA A 63 -5.22 -13.98 25.26
CA ALA A 63 -6.51 -13.60 25.81
C ALA A 63 -7.43 -12.99 24.74
N ALA A 64 -6.92 -12.13 23.86
CA ALA A 64 -7.69 -11.57 22.74
C ALA A 64 -8.06 -12.66 21.71
N ARG A 65 -7.16 -13.60 21.43
CA ARG A 65 -7.45 -14.77 20.59
C ARG A 65 -8.48 -15.69 21.22
N GLN A 66 -8.40 -15.96 22.52
CA GLN A 66 -9.38 -16.77 23.24
C GLN A 66 -10.73 -16.08 23.37
N ALA A 67 -10.77 -14.76 23.52
CA ALA A 67 -12.01 -13.98 23.45
C ALA A 67 -12.64 -14.05 22.04
N ALA A 68 -11.83 -14.07 20.99
CA ALA A 68 -12.28 -14.29 19.62
C ALA A 68 -12.61 -15.78 19.32
N ALA A 69 -12.07 -16.72 20.11
CA ALA A 69 -12.24 -18.17 19.97
C ALA A 69 -13.10 -18.81 21.06
N GLY A 70 -13.84 -18.02 21.86
CA GLY A 70 -14.96 -18.50 22.66
C GLY A 70 -15.92 -19.30 21.76
N PRO A 71 -16.69 -20.26 22.33
CA PRO A 71 -17.48 -21.19 21.53
C PRO A 71 -18.30 -20.36 20.57
N CYS A 72 -18.05 -20.57 19.28
CA CYS A 72 -18.79 -20.01 18.15
C CYS A 72 -20.10 -19.39 18.63
N GLY A 73 -20.08 -18.08 18.91
CA GLY A 73 -21.31 -17.35 19.20
C GLY A 73 -22.29 -17.73 18.10
N PRO A 74 -23.55 -18.07 18.44
CA PRO A 74 -24.40 -18.98 17.67
C PRO A 74 -24.18 -18.73 16.20
N SER A 75 -23.58 -19.72 15.52
CA SER A 75 -23.31 -19.76 14.08
C SER A 75 -24.16 -18.69 13.41
N ARG A 76 -23.54 -17.53 13.12
CA ARG A 76 -24.28 -16.37 12.61
C ARG A 76 -25.12 -16.93 11.47
N PRO A 77 -26.47 -16.96 11.59
CA PRO A 77 -27.28 -17.82 10.74
C PRO A 77 -26.84 -17.55 9.33
N ALA A 78 -26.41 -18.61 8.63
CA ALA A 78 -25.79 -18.51 7.31
C ALA A 78 -26.58 -17.47 6.53
N ARG A 79 -25.98 -16.29 6.33
CA ARG A 79 -26.74 -15.15 5.79
C ARG A 79 -27.28 -15.64 4.47
N THR A 80 -28.60 -15.68 4.35
CA THR A 80 -29.25 -16.11 3.12
C THR A 80 -28.59 -15.31 1.99
N PRO A 81 -28.00 -15.96 0.97
CA PRO A 81 -27.31 -15.25 -0.07
C PRO A 81 -28.28 -14.22 -0.64
N VAL A 82 -27.91 -12.94 -0.51
CA VAL A 82 -28.73 -11.85 -1.03
C VAL A 82 -28.82 -12.05 -2.53
N LYS A 83 -30.05 -12.19 -3.03
CA LYS A 83 -30.28 -12.26 -4.47
C LYS A 83 -29.81 -10.92 -5.05
N PRO A 84 -28.84 -10.89 -5.98
CA PRO A 84 -28.43 -9.64 -6.59
C PRO A 84 -29.65 -9.05 -7.31
N PHE A 85 -30.05 -7.85 -6.94
CA PHE A 85 -31.07 -7.09 -7.66
C PHE A 85 -30.36 -6.00 -8.46
N ILE A 86 -30.74 -5.86 -9.73
CA ILE A 86 -30.22 -4.79 -10.57
C ILE A 86 -30.94 -3.51 -10.14
N LEU A 87 -30.19 -2.50 -9.70
CA LEU A 87 -30.75 -1.17 -9.48
C LEU A 87 -31.35 -0.70 -10.81
N THR A 88 -32.66 -0.42 -10.85
CA THR A 88 -33.42 -0.10 -12.07
C THR A 88 -32.78 1.02 -12.90
N ARG A 89 -32.07 1.93 -12.23
CA ARG A 89 -31.23 2.98 -12.84
C ARG A 89 -30.07 2.42 -13.66
N ASN A 90 -29.34 1.41 -13.16
CA ASN A 90 -28.28 0.73 -13.90
C ASN A 90 -28.82 -0.11 -15.06
N ALA A 91 -30.03 -0.68 -14.94
CA ALA A 91 -30.67 -1.40 -16.05
C ALA A 91 -31.05 -0.46 -17.20
N ALA A 92 -31.62 0.72 -16.89
CA ALA A 92 -31.92 1.74 -17.87
C ALA A 92 -30.65 2.33 -18.50
N GLN A 93 -29.63 2.63 -17.68
CA GLN A 93 -28.33 3.10 -18.17
C GLN A 93 -27.61 2.06 -19.02
N ALA A 94 -27.65 0.77 -18.68
CA ALA A 94 -27.07 -0.30 -19.50
C ALA A 94 -27.84 -0.52 -20.82
N ARG A 95 -29.12 -0.16 -20.89
CA ARG A 95 -29.88 -0.15 -22.16
C ARG A 95 -29.56 1.03 -23.07
N VAL A 96 -29.02 2.13 -22.52
CA VAL A 96 -28.69 3.34 -23.29
C VAL A 96 -27.18 3.40 -23.60
N PHE A 97 -26.35 3.04 -22.62
CA PHE A 97 -24.88 3.13 -22.66
C PHE A 97 -24.18 1.77 -22.66
N GLY A 98 -24.92 0.67 -22.49
CA GLY A 98 -24.38 -0.69 -22.63
C GLY A 98 -24.61 -1.26 -24.04
N ALA A 99 -24.20 -2.51 -24.26
CA ALA A 99 -24.27 -3.19 -25.55
C ALA A 99 -25.70 -3.70 -25.90
N GLY A 100 -26.72 -2.83 -25.87
CA GLY A 100 -28.12 -3.19 -26.13
C GLY A 100 -28.93 -2.14 -26.91
N TYR A 101 -29.54 -2.60 -28.01
CA TYR A 101 -30.46 -1.94 -28.96
C TYR A 101 -29.97 -0.66 -29.71
N PRO A 102 -29.75 -0.77 -31.02
CA PRO A 102 -28.95 -1.78 -31.71
C PRO A 102 -27.47 -1.50 -31.39
N GLY A 103 -26.86 -2.41 -30.63
CA GLY A 103 -25.44 -2.36 -30.34
C GLY A 103 -24.64 -2.63 -31.61
N LEU A 104 -23.71 -1.72 -31.90
CA LEU A 104 -22.80 -1.69 -33.05
C LEU A 104 -23.48 -1.25 -34.35
N PRO A 105 -23.08 -0.08 -34.91
CA PRO A 105 -23.31 0.23 -36.31
C PRO A 105 -22.69 -0.88 -37.15
N THR A 106 -23.52 -1.78 -37.68
CA THR A 106 -23.09 -2.87 -38.58
C THR A 106 -22.70 -2.36 -39.96
N MET A 107 -22.91 -1.07 -40.22
CA MET A 107 -22.45 -0.37 -41.41
C MET A 107 -21.61 0.84 -40.99
N THR A 108 -20.48 0.99 -41.66
CA THR A 108 -19.70 2.22 -41.61
C THR A 108 -20.51 3.39 -42.19
N VAL A 109 -20.16 4.61 -41.78
CA VAL A 109 -20.82 5.83 -42.28
C VAL A 109 -20.84 5.87 -43.81
N ASP A 110 -19.75 5.45 -44.44
CA ASP A 110 -19.61 5.37 -45.89
C ASP A 110 -20.62 4.39 -46.51
N ASP A 111 -20.71 3.19 -45.95
CA ASP A 111 -21.65 2.13 -46.36
C ASP A 111 -23.11 2.61 -46.25
N TRP A 112 -23.45 3.36 -45.20
CA TRP A 112 -24.78 3.97 -45.03
C TRP A 112 -25.08 5.02 -46.10
N TYR A 113 -24.11 5.87 -46.44
CA TYR A 113 -24.24 6.85 -47.53
C TYR A 113 -24.45 6.15 -48.87
N GLN A 114 -23.65 5.13 -49.18
CA GLN A 114 -23.81 4.34 -50.40
C GLN A 114 -25.18 3.70 -50.49
N GLN A 115 -25.70 3.14 -49.39
CA GLN A 115 -27.03 2.54 -49.37
C GLN A 115 -28.15 3.58 -49.56
N ARG A 116 -28.03 4.76 -48.96
CA ARG A 116 -28.99 5.88 -49.12
C ARG A 116 -28.94 6.51 -50.51
N GLN A 117 -27.76 6.49 -51.14
CA GLN A 117 -27.52 6.95 -52.50
C GLN A 117 -28.10 5.96 -53.52
N ARG A 118 -27.95 4.64 -53.29
CA ARG A 118 -28.65 3.59 -54.06
C ARG A 118 -30.17 3.68 -53.94
N GLN A 119 -30.69 4.08 -52.77
CA GLN A 119 -32.11 4.35 -52.55
C GLN A 119 -32.58 5.71 -53.10
N GLY A 120 -31.67 6.53 -53.66
CA GLY A 120 -31.98 7.81 -54.30
C GLY A 120 -32.33 8.95 -53.34
N ILE A 121 -32.04 8.82 -52.04
CA ILE A 121 -32.49 9.75 -50.99
C ILE A 121 -31.49 10.91 -50.76
N VAL A 122 -30.20 10.72 -51.07
CA VAL A 122 -29.15 11.72 -50.78
C VAL A 122 -28.34 12.06 -52.03
N SER A 123 -28.25 13.34 -52.36
CA SER A 123 -27.37 13.89 -53.40
C SER A 123 -26.06 14.41 -52.79
N THR A 124 -24.92 14.18 -53.43
CA THR A 124 -23.57 14.48 -52.89
C THR A 124 -23.29 15.98 -52.78
N PRO A 125 -22.85 16.50 -51.62
CA PRO A 125 -22.23 17.82 -51.54
C PRO A 125 -20.74 17.74 -51.94
N GLN A 126 -20.30 18.76 -52.69
CA GLN A 126 -18.95 18.91 -53.22
C GLN A 126 -17.92 19.14 -52.09
N ARG A 127 -16.85 18.33 -52.05
CA ARG A 127 -15.78 18.37 -51.04
C ARG A 127 -14.84 19.57 -51.27
N VAL A 128 -14.56 20.35 -50.22
CA VAL A 128 -13.49 21.37 -50.19
C VAL A 128 -12.31 20.87 -49.32
N PRO A 129 -11.04 20.96 -49.79
CA PRO A 129 -9.87 20.45 -49.06
C PRO A 129 -9.24 21.53 -48.16
N GLY A 130 -8.88 21.19 -46.91
CA GLY A 130 -7.99 22.03 -46.08
C GLY A 130 -8.05 21.91 -44.54
N ALA A 131 -9.04 21.24 -43.95
CA ALA A 131 -9.32 21.39 -42.50
C ALA A 131 -8.66 20.37 -41.55
N SER A 132 -7.80 19.47 -42.02
CA SER A 132 -7.37 18.30 -41.21
C SER A 132 -6.12 18.53 -40.36
N ASP A 133 -5.21 19.40 -40.78
CA ASP A 133 -3.85 19.43 -40.20
C ASP A 133 -3.71 20.30 -38.94
N GLU A 134 -4.60 21.28 -38.72
CA GLU A 134 -4.53 22.18 -37.57
C GLU A 134 -5.01 21.52 -36.26
N LEU A 135 -5.89 20.54 -36.33
CA LEU A 135 -6.50 19.90 -35.15
C LEU A 135 -5.56 18.91 -34.46
N GLN A 136 -4.61 18.32 -35.20
CA GLN A 136 -3.66 17.34 -34.65
C GLN A 136 -2.55 18.01 -33.82
N LYS A 137 -2.16 19.24 -34.17
CA LYS A 137 -1.06 19.94 -33.51
C LYS A 137 -1.46 20.46 -32.11
N GLN A 138 -2.72 20.87 -31.93
CA GLN A 138 -3.22 21.32 -30.61
C GLN A 138 -3.36 20.18 -29.60
N GLN A 139 -3.70 18.96 -30.05
CA GLN A 139 -3.89 17.81 -29.15
C GLN A 139 -2.57 17.35 -28.53
N GLN A 140 -1.49 17.42 -29.31
CA GLN A 140 -0.16 16.95 -28.91
C GLN A 140 0.49 17.88 -27.86
N GLU A 141 0.20 19.17 -27.89
CA GLU A 141 0.75 20.16 -26.94
C GLU A 141 0.05 20.10 -25.56
N THR A 142 -1.22 19.70 -25.50
CA THR A 142 -1.95 19.51 -24.22
C THR A 142 -1.58 18.24 -23.47
N GLU A 143 -1.09 17.20 -24.16
CA GLU A 143 -0.73 15.91 -23.53
C GLU A 143 0.57 16.01 -22.71
N GLU A 144 1.58 16.77 -23.20
CA GLU A 144 2.87 16.90 -22.50
C GLU A 144 2.79 17.74 -21.21
N VAL A 145 1.83 18.66 -21.10
CA VAL A 145 1.64 19.51 -19.90
C VAL A 145 0.97 18.73 -18.75
N ASP A 146 0.13 17.75 -19.07
CA ASP A 146 -0.62 16.96 -18.09
C ASP A 146 0.32 16.02 -17.30
N ASP A 147 1.43 15.58 -17.90
CA ASP A 147 2.41 14.68 -17.26
C ASP A 147 3.22 15.35 -16.14
N GLU A 148 3.69 16.59 -16.34
CA GLU A 148 4.46 17.32 -15.31
C GLU A 148 3.57 17.77 -14.14
N GLU A 149 2.34 18.19 -14.44
CA GLU A 149 1.40 18.63 -13.43
C GLU A 149 0.85 17.46 -12.61
N ALA A 150 0.62 16.30 -13.23
CA ALA A 150 0.25 15.07 -12.54
C ALA A 150 1.33 14.61 -11.55
N LEU A 151 2.61 14.69 -11.93
CA LEU A 151 3.72 14.33 -11.03
C LEU A 151 3.84 15.27 -9.83
N ARG A 152 3.61 16.58 -10.00
CA ARG A 152 3.58 17.54 -8.88
C ARG A 152 2.43 17.23 -7.92
N LYS A 153 1.22 17.04 -8.46
CA LYS A 153 0.03 16.74 -7.68
C LYS A 153 0.14 15.42 -6.91
N ALA A 154 0.80 14.41 -7.48
CA ALA A 154 1.05 13.15 -6.80
C ALA A 154 1.99 13.31 -5.59
N ARG A 155 3.03 14.14 -5.70
CA ARG A 155 3.94 14.45 -4.58
C ARG A 155 3.24 15.24 -3.48
N ASP A 156 2.50 16.27 -3.85
CA ASP A 156 1.73 17.09 -2.89
C ASP A 156 0.70 16.24 -2.13
N TRP A 157 0.14 15.23 -2.81
CA TRP A 157 -0.79 14.30 -2.20
C TRP A 157 -0.13 13.38 -1.18
N ASP A 158 1.12 12.96 -1.42
CA ASP A 158 1.88 12.11 -0.50
C ASP A 158 2.25 12.88 0.78
N ASP A 159 2.76 14.11 0.63
CA ASP A 159 3.10 15.00 1.76
C ASP A 159 1.89 15.28 2.68
N TRP A 160 0.70 15.42 2.08
CA TRP A 160 -0.53 15.60 2.84
C TRP A 160 -0.92 14.34 3.63
N LYS A 161 -0.67 13.14 3.09
CA LYS A 161 -0.97 11.86 3.75
C LYS A 161 -0.07 11.61 4.94
N ASP A 162 1.19 12.01 4.87
CA ASP A 162 2.17 11.89 5.96
C ASP A 162 1.84 12.80 7.14
N THR A 163 1.31 13.99 6.86
CA THR A 163 0.90 14.97 7.89
C THR A 163 -0.48 14.68 8.50
N HIS A 164 -1.31 13.85 7.85
CA HIS A 164 -2.69 13.55 8.27
C HIS A 164 -2.93 12.03 8.42
N PRO A 165 -2.48 11.42 9.53
CA PRO A 165 -2.68 10.00 9.78
C PRO A 165 -4.16 9.64 9.86
N ARG A 166 -4.49 8.42 9.44
CA ARG A 166 -5.86 7.90 9.50
C ARG A 166 -6.36 7.92 10.95
N GLY A 167 -7.50 8.58 11.18
CA GLY A 167 -8.06 8.78 12.52
C GLY A 167 -7.81 10.16 13.14
N TYR A 168 -7.12 11.06 12.43
CA TYR A 168 -7.08 12.48 12.78
C TYR A 168 -8.48 13.09 12.64
N GLY A 169 -9.24 13.15 13.73
CA GLY A 169 -10.54 13.84 13.79
C GLY A 169 -11.68 13.09 14.48
N ASN A 170 -11.64 11.75 14.57
CA ASN A 170 -12.67 10.99 15.28
C ASN A 170 -12.07 10.24 16.48
N ARG A 171 -12.14 10.87 17.65
CA ARG A 171 -11.70 10.29 18.95
C ARG A 171 -12.84 10.02 19.93
N GLN A 172 -14.08 10.41 19.59
CA GLN A 172 -15.21 10.46 20.52
C GLN A 172 -16.27 9.39 20.25
N ASN A 173 -16.10 8.55 19.22
CA ASN A 173 -17.02 7.45 18.93
C ASN A 173 -16.23 6.13 18.84
N MET A 174 -15.69 5.70 19.99
CA MET A 174 -15.17 4.34 20.18
C MET A 174 -16.30 3.54 20.80
N GLY A 175 -17.11 2.91 19.93
CA GLY A 175 -18.20 2.02 20.34
C GLY A 175 -17.70 0.76 21.04
#